data_AF-A0A1F9CWN7-F1
#
_entry.id   AF-A0A1F9CWN7-F1
#
_cell.length_a   1.000
_cell.length_b   1.000
_cell.length_c   1.000
_cell.angle_alpha   90.00
_cell.angle_beta   90.00
_cell.angle_gamma   90.00
#
_symmetry.space_group_name_H-M   'P 1'
#
loop_
_entity.id
_entity.type
_entity.pdbx_description
1 polymer ?
#
loop_
_entity_poly.entity_id
_entity_poly.type
_entity_poly.pdbx_seq_one_letter_code
_entity_poly.pdbx_strand_id
1 'polypeptide(L)'
;MSIPEKYLAIMNKLAMALKTGNFSEIAAISLDDLKLAKIHLSADSSQPYYSLLLQTISEREKATMDTKEGVKVSGIESNYAKNQHIFLAHRFAEDDLVETLKAIIQQHKYFWTEAKKNDLSKISTDVLAKIKKCGFFIAVITKQHELQGGNFTANSWLIEEKGAALAFGQRPIIMVEDGVERHYVGFVQNDEQLFHFNKEDFNAKAEGVIKRIDNIFKKYLGQGLI
;
A
#
# COMPACT_ATOMS: atom_id res chain seq x y z
N MET A 1 -9.58 -6.64 29.87
CA MET A 1 -10.65 -6.79 28.87
C MET A 1 -10.79 -8.28 28.60
N SER A 2 -11.97 -8.88 28.76
CA SER A 2 -12.14 -10.33 28.54
C SER A 2 -11.94 -10.65 27.06
N ILE A 3 -11.23 -11.73 26.73
CA ILE A 3 -11.03 -12.16 25.34
C ILE A 3 -12.39 -12.66 24.82
N PRO A 4 -12.92 -12.11 23.71
CA PRO A 4 -14.16 -12.61 23.13
C PRO A 4 -14.08 -14.10 22.77
N GLU A 5 -15.17 -14.86 23.03
CA GLU A 5 -15.24 -16.32 22.81
C GLU A 5 -14.80 -16.75 21.41
N LYS A 6 -15.11 -15.93 20.40
CA LYS A 6 -14.69 -16.15 19.01
C LYS A 6 -13.17 -16.31 18.88
N TYR A 7 -12.37 -15.51 19.59
CA TYR A 7 -10.91 -15.55 19.49
C TYR A 7 -10.30 -16.64 20.39
N LEU A 8 -10.97 -16.99 21.48
CA LEU A 8 -10.63 -18.19 22.26
C LEU A 8 -10.84 -19.47 21.44
N ALA A 9 -11.89 -19.53 20.62
CA ALA A 9 -12.11 -20.66 19.70
C ALA A 9 -11.00 -20.77 18.65
N ILE A 10 -10.51 -19.63 18.11
CA ILE A 10 -9.38 -19.60 17.18
C ILE A 10 -8.08 -20.07 17.85
N MET A 11 -7.80 -19.57 19.07
CA MET A 11 -6.68 -20.03 19.89
C MET A 11 -6.70 -21.54 20.11
N ASN A 12 -7.86 -22.10 20.50
CA ASN A 12 -8.01 -23.53 20.74
C ASN A 12 -7.74 -24.37 19.47
N LYS A 13 -8.20 -23.91 18.30
CA LYS A 13 -7.93 -24.56 17.02
C LYS A 13 -6.44 -24.56 16.67
N LEU A 14 -5.75 -23.45 16.91
CA LEU A 14 -4.29 -23.33 16.71
C LEU A 14 -3.52 -24.25 17.66
N ALA A 15 -3.90 -24.28 18.94
CA ALA A 15 -3.29 -25.16 19.93
C ALA A 15 -3.53 -26.65 19.59
N MET A 16 -4.74 -27.00 19.13
CA MET A 16 -5.08 -28.37 18.73
C MET A 16 -4.31 -28.80 17.49
N ALA A 17 -4.11 -27.90 16.51
CA ALA A 17 -3.34 -28.19 15.32
C ALA A 17 -1.87 -28.48 15.66
N LEU A 18 -1.26 -27.73 16.59
CA LEU A 18 0.09 -28.01 17.07
C LEU A 18 0.20 -29.37 17.78
N LYS A 19 -0.86 -29.79 18.48
CA LYS A 19 -0.90 -31.08 19.18
C LYS A 19 -1.11 -32.27 18.25
N THR A 20 -1.91 -32.10 17.19
CA THR A 20 -2.38 -33.19 16.33
C THR A 20 -1.70 -33.23 14.96
N GLY A 21 -1.01 -32.16 14.56
CA GLY A 21 -0.50 -31.96 13.21
C GLY A 21 -1.58 -31.73 12.15
N ASN A 22 -2.86 -31.59 12.55
CA ASN A 22 -3.97 -31.37 11.64
C ASN A 22 -4.32 -29.87 11.54
N PHE A 23 -4.00 -29.25 10.40
CA PHE A 23 -4.19 -27.83 10.16
C PHE A 23 -5.47 -27.50 9.37
N SER A 24 -6.31 -28.48 9.06
CA SER A 24 -7.51 -28.29 8.22
C SER A 24 -8.52 -27.32 8.84
N GLU A 25 -8.70 -27.34 10.16
CA GLU A 25 -9.60 -26.42 10.85
C GLU A 25 -9.11 -24.98 10.86
N ILE A 26 -7.79 -24.77 10.79
CA ILE A 26 -7.21 -23.43 10.65
C ILE A 26 -7.48 -22.91 9.25
N ALA A 27 -7.37 -23.75 8.21
CA ALA A 27 -7.61 -23.40 6.80
C ALA A 27 -8.98 -22.73 6.59
N ALA A 28 -10.00 -23.15 7.32
CA ALA A 28 -11.36 -22.62 7.23
C ALA A 28 -11.58 -21.23 7.91
N ILE A 29 -10.62 -20.75 8.71
CA ILE A 29 -10.73 -19.45 9.39
C ILE A 29 -10.43 -18.32 8.40
N SER A 30 -11.20 -17.24 8.38
CA SER A 30 -10.93 -16.11 7.48
C SER A 30 -9.64 -15.36 7.86
N LEU A 31 -8.96 -14.75 6.89
CA LEU A 31 -7.74 -13.96 7.16
C LEU A 31 -8.01 -12.76 8.08
N ASP A 32 -9.16 -12.11 7.92
CA ASP A 32 -9.56 -10.98 8.78
C ASP A 32 -9.79 -11.41 10.22
N ASP A 33 -10.40 -12.58 10.44
CA ASP A 33 -10.57 -13.13 11.79
C ASP A 33 -9.25 -13.52 12.43
N LEU A 34 -8.27 -14.01 11.66
CA LEU A 34 -6.92 -14.26 12.16
C LEU A 34 -6.22 -12.95 12.55
N LYS A 35 -6.37 -11.87 11.78
CA LYS A 35 -5.80 -10.55 12.11
C LYS A 35 -6.42 -9.96 13.36
N LEU A 36 -7.73 -10.08 13.53
CA LEU A 36 -8.41 -9.66 14.76
C LEU A 36 -7.99 -10.53 15.95
N ALA A 37 -7.85 -11.85 15.77
CA ALA A 37 -7.33 -12.75 16.80
C ALA A 37 -5.92 -12.35 17.24
N LYS A 38 -5.04 -11.94 16.32
CA LYS A 38 -3.68 -11.46 16.64
C LYS A 38 -3.70 -10.30 17.64
N ILE A 39 -4.64 -9.36 17.49
CA ILE A 39 -4.79 -8.20 18.38
C ILE A 39 -5.27 -8.66 19.76
N HIS A 40 -6.33 -9.47 19.79
CA HIS A 40 -6.95 -9.92 21.05
C HIS A 40 -6.10 -10.93 21.83
N LEU A 41 -5.25 -11.70 21.17
CA LEU A 41 -4.37 -12.71 21.77
C LEU A 41 -2.92 -12.22 21.96
N SER A 42 -2.64 -10.93 21.72
CA SER A 42 -1.28 -10.37 21.78
C SER A 42 -0.60 -10.48 23.15
N ALA A 43 -1.38 -10.58 24.22
CA ALA A 43 -0.88 -10.83 25.57
C ALA A 43 -0.15 -12.18 25.70
N ASP A 44 -0.48 -13.14 24.82
CA ASP A 44 0.08 -14.49 24.80
C ASP A 44 1.17 -14.65 23.73
N SER A 45 1.86 -13.56 23.39
CA SER A 45 2.87 -13.54 22.32
C SER A 45 4.02 -14.54 22.47
N SER A 46 4.26 -15.06 23.68
CA SER A 46 5.25 -16.09 23.98
C SER A 46 4.75 -17.52 23.77
N GLN A 47 3.46 -17.72 23.48
CA GLN A 47 2.87 -19.05 23.35
C GLN A 47 3.08 -19.63 21.94
N PRO A 48 3.31 -20.95 21.80
CA PRO A 48 3.55 -21.59 20.51
C PRO A 48 2.43 -21.39 19.49
N TYR A 49 1.17 -21.35 19.95
CA TYR A 49 0.01 -21.13 19.10
C TYR A 49 0.03 -19.72 18.47
N TYR A 50 0.63 -18.73 19.16
CA TYR A 50 0.73 -17.36 18.68
C TYR A 50 1.73 -17.25 17.55
N SER A 51 2.87 -17.96 17.64
CA SER A 51 3.81 -18.09 16.52
C SER A 51 3.14 -18.72 15.29
N LEU A 52 2.36 -19.78 15.49
CA LEU A 52 1.58 -20.40 14.41
C LEU A 52 0.54 -19.44 13.80
N LEU A 53 -0.11 -18.61 14.64
CA LEU A 53 -1.03 -17.57 14.17
C LEU A 53 -0.32 -16.56 13.27
N LEU A 54 0.84 -16.04 13.69
CA LEU A 54 1.63 -15.09 12.91
C LEU A 54 2.10 -15.70 11.59
N GLN A 55 2.59 -16.94 11.63
CA GLN A 55 3.02 -17.67 10.44
C GLN A 55 1.85 -17.87 9.48
N THR A 56 0.68 -18.31 9.97
CA THR A 56 -0.53 -18.52 9.16
C THR A 56 -0.99 -17.23 8.50
N ILE A 57 -0.95 -16.10 9.21
CA ILE A 57 -1.27 -14.78 8.66
C ILE A 57 -0.27 -14.45 7.55
N SER A 58 1.03 -14.57 7.81
CA SER A 58 2.09 -14.23 6.84
C SER A 58 2.01 -15.09 5.59
N GLU A 59 1.81 -16.40 5.72
CA GLU A 59 1.70 -17.33 4.60
C GLU A 59 0.46 -17.04 3.75
N ARG A 60 -0.66 -16.70 4.38
CA ARG A 60 -1.88 -16.35 3.65
C ARG A 60 -1.81 -14.98 3.02
N GLU A 61 -1.19 -14.00 3.67
CA GLU A 61 -0.93 -12.71 3.05
C GLU A 61 -0.05 -12.90 1.81
N LYS A 62 1.01 -13.70 1.92
CA LYS A 62 1.88 -14.06 0.79
C LYS A 62 1.13 -14.83 -0.30
N ALA A 63 0.34 -15.84 0.04
CA ALA A 63 -0.46 -16.59 -0.93
C ALA A 63 -1.54 -15.72 -1.60
N THR A 64 -2.11 -14.76 -0.86
CA THR A 64 -3.04 -13.76 -1.40
C THR A 64 -2.32 -12.75 -2.30
N MET A 65 -1.02 -12.52 -2.10
CA MET A 65 -0.18 -11.67 -2.95
C MET A 65 0.28 -12.43 -4.21
N ASP A 66 0.71 -13.68 -4.10
CA ASP A 66 1.18 -14.52 -5.22
C ASP A 66 0.04 -14.96 -6.16
N THR A 67 -1.20 -15.07 -5.66
CA THR A 67 -2.39 -15.33 -6.49
C THR A 67 -3.03 -14.06 -7.06
N LYS A 68 -2.59 -12.87 -6.65
CA LYS A 68 -3.12 -11.59 -7.15
C LYS A 68 -2.08 -10.89 -8.01
N GLU A 69 -2.02 -11.28 -9.28
CA GLU A 69 -1.86 -10.29 -10.35
C GLU A 69 -3.03 -9.29 -10.24
N GLY A 70 -2.88 -8.29 -9.37
CA GLY A 70 -3.90 -7.28 -9.12
C GLY A 70 -4.99 -7.71 -8.15
N VAL A 71 -5.05 -6.99 -7.03
CA VAL A 71 -6.29 -6.88 -6.26
C VAL A 71 -7.37 -6.28 -7.18
N LYS A 72 -8.22 -7.12 -7.78
CA LYS A 72 -9.58 -6.72 -8.13
C LYS A 72 -10.37 -6.74 -6.81
N VAL A 73 -10.63 -5.57 -6.25
CA VAL A 73 -11.67 -5.42 -5.22
C VAL A 73 -12.99 -5.74 -5.92
N SER A 74 -13.53 -6.94 -5.70
CA SER A 74 -14.78 -7.38 -6.33
C SER A 74 -15.89 -6.39 -5.97
N GLY A 75 -16.41 -5.69 -6.97
CA GLY A 75 -17.50 -4.70 -6.83
C GLY A 75 -17.11 -3.24 -7.03
N ILE A 76 -15.82 -2.89 -7.10
CA ILE A 76 -15.37 -1.52 -7.41
C ILE A 76 -14.77 -1.50 -8.82
N GLU A 77 -15.43 -0.79 -9.74
CA GLU A 77 -14.82 -0.45 -11.03
C GLU A 77 -13.57 0.43 -10.79
N SER A 78 -12.40 -0.19 -10.88
CA SER A 78 -11.12 0.51 -10.83
C SER A 78 -10.87 1.19 -12.18
N ASN A 79 -10.32 2.40 -12.12
CA ASN A 79 -9.78 3.12 -13.27
C ASN A 79 -8.32 2.78 -13.56
N TYR A 80 -7.71 1.86 -12.79
CA TYR A 80 -6.31 1.50 -12.93
C TYR A 80 -5.94 1.19 -14.39
N ALA A 81 -4.96 1.93 -14.90
CA ALA A 81 -4.46 1.87 -16.28
C ALA A 81 -5.50 2.10 -17.39
N LYS A 82 -6.72 2.59 -17.07
CA LYS A 82 -7.77 2.89 -18.06
C LYS A 82 -7.66 4.30 -18.66
N ASN A 83 -6.87 5.18 -18.05
CA ASN A 83 -6.67 6.54 -18.54
C ASN A 83 -5.29 7.07 -18.17
N GLN A 84 -4.93 8.23 -18.71
CA GLN A 84 -3.61 8.88 -18.56
C GLN A 84 -3.56 9.89 -17.40
N HIS A 85 -4.52 9.89 -16.48
CA HIS A 85 -4.49 10.76 -15.31
C HIS A 85 -3.74 10.10 -14.15
N ILE A 86 -2.83 10.85 -13.56
CA ILE A 86 -1.99 10.46 -12.43
C ILE A 86 -2.36 11.31 -11.21
N PHE A 87 -2.71 10.68 -10.10
CA PHE A 87 -2.81 11.38 -8.82
C PHE A 87 -1.42 11.50 -8.19
N LEU A 88 -1.04 12.70 -7.78
CA LEU A 88 0.21 13.00 -7.08
C LEU A 88 -0.08 13.25 -5.59
N ALA A 89 0.36 12.31 -4.76
CA ALA A 89 0.38 12.44 -3.32
C ALA A 89 1.78 12.90 -2.88
N HIS A 90 1.89 14.08 -2.28
CA HIS A 90 3.16 14.63 -1.80
C HIS A 90 2.89 15.64 -0.67
N ARG A 91 3.95 16.11 0.00
CA ARG A 91 3.83 17.25 0.92
C ARG A 91 3.96 18.55 0.14
N PHE A 92 3.20 19.59 0.51
CA PHE A 92 3.33 20.93 -0.07
C PHE A 92 4.65 21.66 0.25
N ALA A 93 5.54 21.07 1.04
CA ALA A 93 6.87 21.63 1.29
C ALA A 93 7.94 21.03 0.37
N GLU A 94 7.53 20.23 -0.62
CA GLU A 94 8.40 19.49 -1.54
C GLU A 94 8.23 19.97 -2.99
N ASP A 95 7.86 21.25 -3.16
CA ASP A 95 7.45 21.81 -4.45
C ASP A 95 8.50 21.57 -5.55
N ASP A 96 9.81 21.73 -5.30
CA ASP A 96 10.84 21.56 -6.33
C ASP A 96 10.89 20.13 -6.94
N LEU A 97 10.77 19.10 -6.10
CA LEU A 97 10.75 17.70 -6.54
C LEU A 97 9.48 17.41 -7.34
N VAL A 98 8.36 17.92 -6.84
CA VAL A 98 7.04 17.66 -7.41
C VAL A 98 6.86 18.41 -8.73
N GLU A 99 7.32 19.64 -8.84
CA GLU A 99 7.34 20.40 -10.09
C GLU A 99 8.21 19.70 -11.16
N THR A 100 9.34 19.13 -10.75
CA THR A 100 10.16 18.32 -11.66
C THR A 100 9.40 17.08 -12.15
N LEU A 101 8.73 16.35 -11.25
CA LEU A 101 7.91 15.21 -11.60
C LEU A 101 6.73 15.59 -12.52
N LYS A 102 6.05 16.72 -12.25
CA LYS A 102 4.98 17.26 -13.09
C LYS A 102 5.45 17.56 -14.51
N ALA A 103 6.63 18.16 -14.66
CA ALA A 103 7.23 18.43 -15.96
C ALA A 103 7.50 17.13 -16.74
N ILE A 104 8.06 16.12 -16.08
CA ILE A 104 8.31 14.80 -16.69
C ILE A 104 6.99 14.14 -17.12
N ILE A 105 5.97 14.13 -16.24
CA ILE A 105 4.64 13.58 -16.57
C ILE A 105 4.06 14.22 -17.83
N GLN A 106 4.15 15.54 -17.94
CA GLN A 106 3.65 16.29 -19.10
C GLN A 106 4.44 16.00 -20.38
N GLN A 107 5.77 15.85 -20.30
CA GLN A 107 6.61 15.45 -21.44
C GLN A 107 6.18 14.10 -22.04
N HIS A 108 5.75 13.17 -21.18
CA HIS A 108 5.21 11.87 -21.59
C HIS A 108 3.73 11.89 -21.97
N LYS A 109 3.11 13.08 -22.07
CA LYS A 109 1.69 13.29 -22.44
C LYS A 109 0.68 12.70 -21.46
N TYR A 110 1.05 12.61 -20.18
CA TYR A 110 0.13 12.27 -19.09
C TYR A 110 -0.43 13.54 -18.43
N PHE A 111 -1.54 13.39 -17.73
CA PHE A 111 -2.15 14.45 -16.93
C PHE A 111 -1.92 14.17 -15.45
N TRP A 112 -1.77 15.21 -14.63
CA TRP A 112 -1.62 15.08 -13.19
C TRP A 112 -2.70 15.85 -12.42
N THR A 113 -2.98 15.41 -11.19
CA THR A 113 -3.82 16.11 -10.22
C THR A 113 -3.30 15.86 -8.80
N GLU A 114 -3.57 16.77 -7.88
CA GLU A 114 -3.09 16.71 -6.49
C GLU A 114 -4.18 17.18 -5.50
N ALA A 115 -3.95 16.96 -4.21
CA ALA A 115 -4.78 17.50 -3.14
C ALA A 115 -4.58 19.02 -2.99
N LYS A 116 -5.58 19.76 -2.50
CA LYS A 116 -5.43 21.20 -2.23
C LYS A 116 -4.97 21.40 -0.79
N LYS A 117 -4.18 22.46 -0.55
CA LYS A 117 -3.59 22.82 0.75
C LYS A 117 -4.60 23.03 1.90
N ASN A 118 -5.89 23.21 1.60
CA ASN A 118 -6.93 23.44 2.61
C ASN A 118 -7.59 22.15 3.14
N ASP A 119 -7.24 20.97 2.62
CA ASP A 119 -7.91 19.70 2.96
C ASP A 119 -7.34 19.00 4.23
N LEU A 120 -6.46 19.66 5.00
CA LEU A 120 -5.52 19.05 5.96
C LEU A 120 -6.09 18.41 7.25
N SER A 121 -7.42 18.33 7.44
CA SER A 121 -7.99 17.76 8.68
C SER A 121 -8.51 16.32 8.54
N LYS A 122 -8.97 15.93 7.35
CA LYS A 122 -9.41 14.59 6.93
C LYS A 122 -9.35 14.53 5.42
N ILE A 123 -9.02 13.38 4.81
CA ILE A 123 -9.14 13.23 3.35
C ILE A 123 -10.54 13.64 2.92
N SER A 124 -10.62 14.74 2.18
CA SER A 124 -11.89 15.28 1.73
C SER A 124 -12.50 14.37 0.68
N THR A 125 -13.82 14.42 0.55
CA THR A 125 -14.54 13.70 -0.51
C THR A 125 -14.05 14.11 -1.91
N ASP A 126 -13.53 15.33 -2.05
CA ASP A 126 -12.89 15.82 -3.28
C ASP A 126 -11.58 15.06 -3.59
N VAL A 127 -10.70 14.89 -2.60
CA VAL A 127 -9.47 14.11 -2.75
C VAL A 127 -9.78 12.66 -3.11
N LEU A 128 -10.73 12.02 -2.43
CA LEU A 128 -11.17 10.66 -2.79
C LEU A 128 -11.71 10.57 -4.22
N ALA A 129 -12.52 11.56 -4.64
CA ALA A 129 -13.07 11.60 -5.99
C ALA A 129 -11.97 11.77 -7.06
N LYS A 130 -10.95 12.60 -6.78
CA LYS A 130 -9.79 12.77 -7.65
C LYS A 130 -8.98 11.49 -7.78
N ILE A 131 -8.65 10.85 -6.65
CA ILE A 131 -7.94 9.56 -6.64
C ILE A 131 -8.72 8.56 -7.49
N LYS A 132 -10.02 8.38 -7.23
CA LYS A 132 -10.87 7.42 -7.96
C LYS A 132 -10.90 7.65 -9.48
N LYS A 133 -10.84 8.90 -9.95
CA LYS A 133 -10.85 9.24 -11.38
C LYS A 133 -9.53 8.95 -12.10
N CYS A 134 -8.43 8.91 -11.36
CA CYS A 134 -7.10 8.70 -11.95
C CYS A 134 -6.89 7.24 -12.35
N GLY A 135 -6.10 7.05 -13.40
CA GLY A 135 -5.63 5.74 -13.84
C GLY A 135 -4.40 5.27 -13.11
N PHE A 136 -3.61 6.20 -12.56
CA PHE A 136 -2.39 5.92 -11.82
C PHE A 136 -2.29 6.79 -10.56
N PHE A 137 -1.45 6.36 -9.64
CA PHE A 137 -1.16 7.06 -8.38
C PHE A 137 0.34 7.00 -8.12
N ILE A 138 0.93 8.16 -7.86
CA ILE A 138 2.31 8.29 -7.41
C ILE A 138 2.30 8.98 -6.05
N ALA A 139 3.00 8.39 -5.08
CA ALA A 139 3.31 9.05 -3.82
C ALA A 139 4.79 9.40 -3.77
N VAL A 140 5.10 10.67 -3.48
CA VAL A 140 6.46 11.13 -3.17
C VAL A 140 6.55 11.28 -1.66
N ILE A 141 7.40 10.48 -1.03
CA ILE A 141 7.59 10.44 0.42
C ILE A 141 9.00 10.92 0.75
N THR A 142 9.13 12.09 1.37
CA THR A 142 10.42 12.60 1.86
C THR A 142 10.54 12.49 3.37
N LYS A 143 11.73 12.80 3.88
CA LYS A 143 12.00 12.91 5.32
C LYS A 143 11.14 13.98 5.98
N GLN A 144 10.56 13.66 7.14
CA GLN A 144 9.82 14.63 7.96
C GLN A 144 10.50 14.91 9.31
N HIS A 145 10.45 13.96 10.25
CA HIS A 145 11.08 14.11 11.57
C HIS A 145 12.12 13.02 11.78
N GLU A 146 13.27 13.41 12.32
CA GLU A 146 14.31 12.46 12.67
C GLU A 146 13.90 11.65 13.92
N LEU A 147 14.16 10.36 13.88
CA LEU A 147 13.97 9.40 14.96
C LEU A 147 15.29 9.23 15.74
N GLN A 148 15.22 8.68 16.95
CA GLN A 148 16.40 8.46 17.81
C GLN A 148 17.49 7.55 17.18
N GLY A 149 17.19 6.87 16.06
CA GLY A 149 18.12 6.02 15.31
C GLY A 149 18.72 6.64 14.04
N GLY A 150 18.50 7.93 13.77
CA GLY A 150 18.99 8.63 12.56
C GLY A 150 18.14 8.39 11.29
N ASN A 151 17.11 7.54 11.38
CA ASN A 151 16.08 7.39 10.34
C ASN A 151 14.99 8.45 10.49
N PHE A 152 14.14 8.58 9.47
CA PHE A 152 13.12 9.64 9.41
C PHE A 152 11.71 9.08 9.30
N THR A 153 10.76 9.79 9.89
CA THR A 153 9.32 9.56 9.69
C THR A 153 8.86 10.07 8.33
N ALA A 154 7.70 9.58 7.88
CA ALA A 154 6.95 10.12 6.75
C ALA A 154 5.68 10.84 7.21
N ASN A 155 5.08 11.61 6.29
CA ASN A 155 3.81 12.27 6.53
C ASN A 155 2.65 11.26 6.59
N SER A 156 1.90 11.26 7.68
CA SER A 156 0.75 10.38 7.91
C SER A 156 -0.34 10.56 6.85
N TRP A 157 -0.50 11.76 6.28
CA TRP A 157 -1.46 12.05 5.23
C TRP A 157 -1.23 11.19 3.98
N LEU A 158 0.03 11.01 3.58
CA LEU A 158 0.39 10.20 2.41
C LEU A 158 0.05 8.73 2.62
N ILE A 159 0.07 8.26 3.87
CA ILE A 159 -0.33 6.89 4.23
C ILE A 159 -1.84 6.72 4.03
N GLU A 160 -2.64 7.71 4.41
CA GLU A 160 -4.09 7.70 4.22
C GLU A 160 -4.47 7.75 2.73
N GLU A 161 -3.86 8.64 1.93
CA GLU A 161 -4.15 8.77 0.49
C GLU A 161 -3.78 7.50 -0.27
N LYS A 162 -2.64 6.90 0.08
CA LYS A 162 -2.22 5.59 -0.43
C LYS A 162 -3.22 4.50 -0.04
N GLY A 163 -3.71 4.51 1.20
CA GLY A 163 -4.75 3.60 1.66
C GLY A 163 -6.03 3.71 0.83
N ALA A 164 -6.46 4.95 0.52
CA ALA A 164 -7.61 5.20 -0.34
C ALA A 164 -7.39 4.71 -1.77
N ALA A 165 -6.21 4.96 -2.36
CA ALA A 165 -5.86 4.49 -3.70
C ALA A 165 -5.92 2.95 -3.80
N LEU A 166 -5.38 2.24 -2.79
CA LEU A 166 -5.48 0.78 -2.69
C LEU A 166 -6.94 0.31 -2.59
N ALA A 167 -7.77 0.99 -1.80
CA ALA A 167 -9.19 0.67 -1.67
C ALA A 167 -9.97 0.85 -3.00
N PHE A 168 -9.56 1.79 -3.86
CA PHE A 168 -10.09 1.95 -5.21
C PHE A 168 -9.52 0.97 -6.24
N GLY A 169 -8.71 0.00 -5.82
CA GLY A 169 -8.11 -1.00 -6.69
C GLY A 169 -7.05 -0.41 -7.62
N GLN A 170 -6.41 0.70 -7.23
CA GLN A 170 -5.21 1.19 -7.89
C GLN A 170 -3.98 0.42 -7.39
N ARG A 171 -2.86 0.60 -8.10
CA ARG A 171 -1.56 0.07 -7.73
C ARG A 171 -0.58 1.24 -7.55
N PRO A 172 -0.53 1.85 -6.35
CA PRO A 172 0.32 3.01 -6.09
C PRO A 172 1.79 2.72 -6.39
N ILE A 173 2.44 3.65 -7.08
CA ILE A 173 3.90 3.70 -7.18
C ILE A 173 4.40 4.67 -6.12
N ILE A 174 5.34 4.23 -5.29
CA ILE A 174 5.87 4.97 -4.16
C ILE A 174 7.31 5.35 -4.46
N MET A 175 7.59 6.64 -4.55
CA MET A 175 8.93 7.20 -4.56
C MET A 175 9.28 7.60 -3.12
N VAL A 176 10.31 7.01 -2.53
CA VAL A 176 10.70 7.23 -1.13
C VAL A 176 12.13 7.75 -1.02
N GLU A 177 12.32 8.82 -0.25
CA GLU A 177 13.64 9.36 0.03
C GLU A 177 14.44 8.41 0.94
N ASP A 178 15.71 8.19 0.60
CA ASP A 178 16.66 7.38 1.35
C ASP A 178 16.76 7.85 2.81
N GLY A 179 16.53 6.94 3.75
CA GLY A 179 16.53 7.21 5.19
C GLY A 179 15.14 7.36 5.81
N VAL A 180 14.06 7.32 5.02
CA VAL A 180 12.69 7.16 5.57
C VAL A 180 12.51 5.72 6.06
N GLU A 181 12.05 5.58 7.30
CA GLU A 181 11.86 4.28 7.96
C GLU A 181 10.72 3.48 7.31
N ARG A 182 10.95 2.18 7.02
CA ARG A 182 10.03 1.35 6.21
C ARG A 182 8.62 1.25 6.79
N HIS A 183 8.50 1.29 8.12
CA HIS A 183 7.21 1.28 8.78
C HIS A 183 6.30 2.45 8.35
N TYR A 184 6.88 3.62 8.05
CA TYR A 184 6.15 4.81 7.62
C TYR A 184 5.86 4.83 6.12
N VAL A 185 6.51 3.97 5.34
CA VAL A 185 6.25 3.73 3.92
C VAL A 185 5.12 2.72 3.72
N GLY A 186 4.95 1.79 4.67
CA GLY A 186 3.99 0.68 4.63
C GLY A 186 4.53 -0.60 3.99
N PHE A 187 3.83 -1.71 4.20
CA PHE A 187 4.28 -3.07 3.82
C PHE A 187 3.50 -3.70 2.66
N VAL A 188 2.60 -2.94 2.02
CA VAL A 188 1.65 -3.50 1.04
C VAL A 188 2.25 -3.52 -0.38
N GLN A 189 3.32 -2.76 -0.60
CA GLN A 189 3.98 -2.62 -1.90
C GLN A 189 4.98 -3.76 -2.13
N ASN A 190 5.02 -4.27 -3.35
CA ASN A 190 6.13 -5.11 -3.81
C ASN A 190 7.33 -4.22 -4.22
N ASP A 191 8.50 -4.81 -4.38
CA ASP A 191 9.73 -4.09 -4.74
C ASP A 191 9.59 -3.36 -6.10
N GLU A 192 8.68 -3.79 -6.97
CA GLU A 192 8.40 -3.12 -8.26
C GLU A 192 7.57 -1.84 -8.14
N GLN A 193 6.95 -1.61 -6.99
CA GLN A 193 6.13 -0.43 -6.68
C GLN A 193 6.88 0.57 -5.81
N LEU A 194 8.07 0.23 -5.32
CA LEU A 194 8.84 1.04 -4.39
C LEU A 194 10.16 1.50 -5.01
N PHE A 195 10.31 2.81 -5.17
CA PHE A 195 11.46 3.45 -5.78
C PHE A 195 12.16 4.32 -4.75
N HIS A 196 13.29 3.82 -4.26
CA HIS A 196 14.20 4.61 -3.41
C HIS A 196 14.92 5.68 -4.25
N PHE A 197 15.03 6.87 -3.68
CA PHE A 197 15.71 8.01 -4.28
C PHE A 197 16.46 8.84 -3.24
N ASN A 198 17.45 9.59 -3.69
CA ASN A 198 17.97 10.77 -3.02
C ASN A 198 17.82 11.98 -3.95
N LYS A 199 18.16 13.18 -3.46
CA LYS A 199 17.95 14.41 -4.24
C LYS A 199 18.74 14.44 -5.56
N GLU A 200 19.87 13.76 -5.63
CA GLU A 200 20.75 13.75 -6.81
C GLU A 200 20.21 12.84 -7.92
N ASP A 201 19.58 11.71 -7.55
CA ASP A 201 19.06 10.73 -8.51
C ASP A 201 17.55 10.83 -8.77
N PHE A 202 16.85 11.72 -8.06
CA PHE A 202 15.39 11.86 -8.15
C PHE A 202 14.88 11.96 -9.59
N ASN A 203 15.52 12.79 -10.43
CA ASN A 203 15.10 12.98 -11.81
C ASN A 203 15.17 11.69 -12.62
N ALA A 204 16.24 10.91 -12.43
CA ALA A 204 16.41 9.63 -13.10
C ALA A 204 15.37 8.61 -12.62
N LYS A 205 15.06 8.62 -11.31
CA LYS A 205 14.02 7.76 -10.72
C LYS A 205 12.62 8.13 -11.21
N ALA A 206 12.30 9.42 -11.27
CA ALA A 206 11.04 9.95 -11.79
C ALA A 206 10.83 9.52 -13.25
N GLU A 207 11.86 9.67 -14.09
CA GLU A 207 11.82 9.22 -15.49
C GLU A 207 11.58 7.70 -15.59
N GLY A 208 12.22 6.91 -14.73
CA GLY A 208 12.00 5.46 -14.64
C GLY A 208 10.57 5.11 -14.24
N VAL A 209 9.99 5.83 -13.27
CA VAL A 209 8.60 5.66 -12.83
C VAL A 209 7.62 5.97 -13.98
N ILE A 210 7.82 7.05 -14.73
CA ILE A 210 6.91 7.40 -15.83
C ILE A 210 7.02 6.39 -16.98
N LYS A 211 8.22 5.92 -17.31
CA LYS A 211 8.40 4.80 -18.27
C LYS A 211 7.69 3.52 -17.82
N ARG A 212 7.69 3.23 -16.51
CA ARG A 212 6.95 2.08 -15.96
C ARG A 212 5.44 2.26 -16.15
N ILE A 213 4.92 3.44 -15.85
CA ILE A 213 3.50 3.78 -16.07
C ILE A 213 3.12 3.63 -17.55
N ASP A 214 3.95 4.14 -18.45
CA ASP A 214 3.74 4.03 -19.90
C ASP A 214 3.68 2.57 -20.37
N ASN A 215 4.60 1.72 -19.90
CA ASN A 215 4.57 0.29 -20.20
C ASN A 215 3.30 -0.40 -19.67
N ILE A 216 2.85 -0.05 -18.46
CA ILE A 216 1.62 -0.61 -17.88
C ILE A 216 0.40 -0.17 -18.72
N PHE A 217 0.33 1.12 -19.05
CA PHE A 217 -0.78 1.69 -19.83
C PHE A 217 -0.87 1.05 -21.21
N LYS A 218 0.25 0.94 -21.93
CA LYS A 218 0.33 0.28 -23.24
C LYS A 218 -0.09 -1.19 -23.19
N LYS A 219 0.34 -1.93 -22.16
CA LYS A 219 -0.08 -3.33 -21.96
C LYS A 219 -1.60 -3.42 -21.78
N TYR A 220 -2.20 -2.48 -21.04
CA TYR A 220 -3.65 -2.46 -20.82
C TYR A 220 -4.44 -2.13 -22.09
N LEU A 221 -3.96 -1.18 -22.90
CA LEU A 221 -4.55 -0.88 -24.21
C LEU A 221 -4.49 -2.07 -25.17
N GLY A 222 -3.36 -2.78 -25.20
CA GLY A 222 -3.19 -3.97 -26.05
C GLY A 222 -4.09 -5.15 -25.67
N GLN A 223 -4.55 -5.23 -24.42
CA GLN A 223 -5.48 -6.25 -23.95
C GLN A 223 -6.96 -5.93 -24.25
N GLY A 224 -7.27 -4.69 -24.66
CA GLY A 224 -8.62 -4.25 -25.04
C GLY A 224 -8.96 -4.36 -26.53
N LEU A 225 -8.02 -4.86 -27.35
CA LEU A 225 -8.19 -5.13 -28.78
C LEU A 225 -8.31 -6.64 -29.03
N ILE A 226 -9.44 -7.23 -28.63
CA ILE A 226 -9.89 -8.56 -29.09
C ILE A 226 -11.38 -8.46 -29.38
#